data_AF-A0A967H3K6-F1
#
_entry.id   AF-A0A967H3K6-F1
#
_cell.length_a   1.000
_cell.length_b   1.000
_cell.length_c   1.000
_cell.angle_alpha   90.00
_cell.angle_beta   90.00
_cell.angle_gamma   90.00
#
_symmetry.space_group_name_H-M   'P 1'
#
loop_
_entity.id
_entity.type
_entity.pdbx_description
1 polymer ?
#
loop_
_entity_poly.entity_id
_entity_poly.type
_entity_poly.pdbx_seq_one_letter_code
_entity_poly.pdbx_strand_id
1 'polypeptide(L)'
;FLGDAVLDLVISEYLMEVFPEQNEGVLTQIRADLVAMPSLAGLAKFLDIGEGLLLGRGEERSGGRDKPNLLADALEATFGAVFVDGGYAAAKDVIQPLFIPLLQQTLNE
;
A
#
# COMPACT_ATOMS: atom_id res chain seq x y z
N PHE A 1 4.10 -6.51 -7.99
CA PHE A 1 3.38 -7.68 -8.56
C PHE A 1 2.72 -8.54 -7.49
N LEU A 2 3.42 -9.47 -6.81
CA LEU A 2 2.73 -10.30 -5.79
C LEU A 2 2.15 -9.44 -4.67
N GLY A 3 2.94 -8.49 -4.17
CA GLY A 3 2.50 -7.58 -3.11
C GLY A 3 1.33 -6.69 -3.49
N ASP A 4 1.24 -6.27 -4.76
CA ASP A 4 0.09 -5.53 -5.31
C ASP A 4 -1.19 -6.38 -5.24
N ALA A 5 -1.16 -7.63 -5.72
CA ALA A 5 -2.30 -8.54 -5.62
C ALA A 5 -2.70 -8.85 -4.16
N VAL A 6 -1.72 -8.96 -3.26
CA VAL A 6 -1.97 -9.17 -1.82
C VAL A 6 -2.62 -7.93 -1.20
N LEU A 7 -2.10 -6.74 -1.50
CA LEU A 7 -2.64 -5.47 -1.06
C LEU A 7 -4.09 -5.31 -1.52
N ASP A 8 -4.35 -5.51 -2.82
CA ASP A 8 -5.69 -5.42 -3.39
C ASP A 8 -6.69 -6.35 -2.68
N LEU A 9 -6.28 -7.59 -2.41
CA LEU A 9 -7.13 -8.54 -1.70
C LEU A 9 -7.43 -8.09 -0.27
N VAL A 10 -6.41 -7.66 0.49
CA VAL A 10 -6.58 -7.21 1.88
C VAL A 10 -7.49 -5.98 1.93
N ILE A 11 -7.29 -5.00 1.06
CA ILE A 11 -8.11 -3.78 1.04
C ILE A 11 -9.52 -4.08 0.56
N SER A 12 -9.71 -4.94 -0.45
CA SER A 12 -11.04 -5.36 -0.88
C SER A 12 -11.81 -6.08 0.23
N GLU A 13 -11.18 -7.04 0.93
CA GLU A 13 -11.81 -7.73 2.05
C GLU A 13 -12.21 -6.73 3.15
N TYR A 14 -11.30 -5.83 3.53
CA TYR A 14 -11.56 -4.82 4.54
C TYR A 14 -12.71 -3.87 4.17
N LEU A 15 -12.75 -3.38 2.93
CA LEU A 15 -13.82 -2.50 2.47
C LEU A 15 -15.18 -3.21 2.44
N MET A 16 -15.23 -4.48 2.05
CA MET A 16 -16.46 -5.28 2.09
C MET A 16 -16.96 -5.50 3.53
N GLU A 17 -16.06 -5.69 4.49
CA GLU A 17 -16.39 -5.82 5.91
C GLU A 17 -16.92 -4.51 6.51
N VAL A 18 -16.31 -3.37 6.17
CA VAL A 18 -16.66 -2.06 6.74
C VAL A 18 -17.86 -1.41 6.06
N PHE A 19 -18.08 -1.68 4.78
CA PHE A 19 -19.15 -1.09 3.97
C PHE A 19 -20.05 -2.15 3.31
N PRO A 20 -20.71 -3.03 4.10
CA PRO A 20 -21.46 -4.16 3.56
C PRO A 20 -22.65 -3.77 2.66
N GLU A 21 -23.16 -2.55 2.82
CA GLU A 21 -24.32 -2.03 2.07
C GLU A 21 -23.93 -1.24 0.80
N GLN A 22 -22.64 -1.02 0.55
CA GLN A 22 -22.19 -0.27 -0.62
C GLN A 22 -22.09 -1.17 -1.84
N ASN A 23 -22.30 -0.59 -3.03
CA ASN A 23 -22.16 -1.32 -4.28
C ASN A 23 -20.68 -1.48 -4.69
N GLU A 24 -20.41 -2.50 -5.51
CA GLU A 24 -19.07 -2.83 -6.00
C GLU A 24 -18.34 -1.64 -6.65
N GLY A 25 -19.05 -0.80 -7.40
CA GLY A 25 -18.46 0.36 -8.08
C GLY A 25 -17.88 1.37 -7.09
N VAL A 26 -18.62 1.65 -6.00
CA VAL A 26 -18.15 2.53 -4.91
C VAL A 26 -16.95 1.90 -4.20
N LEU A 27 -17.01 0.61 -3.85
CA LEU A 27 -15.90 -0.08 -3.19
C LEU A 27 -14.63 -0.11 -4.05
N THR A 28 -14.80 -0.32 -5.36
CA THR A 28 -13.71 -0.32 -6.33
C THR A 28 -13.06 1.06 -6.44
N GLN A 29 -13.87 2.13 -6.45
CA GLN A 29 -13.36 3.49 -6.47
C GLN A 29 -12.56 3.81 -5.21
N ILE A 30 -13.12 3.52 -4.03
CA ILE A 30 -12.42 3.74 -2.75
C ILE A 30 -11.11 2.95 -2.70
N ARG A 31 -11.12 1.67 -3.12
CA ARG A 31 -9.89 0.86 -3.20
C ARG A 31 -8.86 1.52 -4.12
N ALA A 32 -9.26 1.92 -5.32
CA ALA A 32 -8.36 2.54 -6.30
C ALA A 32 -7.67 3.79 -5.74
N ASP A 33 -8.40 4.62 -5.00
CA ASP A 33 -7.84 5.82 -4.38
C ASP A 33 -6.88 5.48 -3.22
N LEU A 34 -7.21 4.46 -2.43
CA LEU A 34 -6.36 3.98 -1.33
C LEU A 34 -5.04 3.37 -1.80
N VAL A 35 -5.08 2.54 -2.85
CA VAL A 35 -3.90 1.83 -3.37
C VAL A 35 -3.19 2.62 -4.48
N ALA A 36 -3.59 3.86 -4.74
CA ALA A 36 -2.93 4.71 -5.73
C ALA A 36 -1.50 5.08 -5.30
N MET A 37 -0.62 5.26 -6.29
CA MET A 37 0.79 5.62 -6.08
C MET A 37 1.01 6.77 -5.07
N PRO A 38 0.25 7.89 -5.08
CA PRO A 38 0.45 8.96 -4.09
C PRO A 38 0.24 8.48 -2.64
N SER A 39 -0.80 7.68 -2.41
CA SER A 39 -1.14 7.08 -1.11
C SER A 39 -0.04 6.13 -0.65
N LEU A 40 0.39 5.22 -1.53
CA LEU A 40 1.45 4.27 -1.26
C LEU A 40 2.80 4.95 -1.01
N ALA A 41 3.17 5.92 -1.83
CA ALA A 41 4.40 6.69 -1.64
C ALA A 41 4.38 7.47 -0.31
N GLY A 42 3.22 8.04 0.07
CA GLY A 42 3.03 8.71 1.35
C GLY A 42 3.26 7.75 2.53
N LEU A 43 2.65 6.56 2.48
CA LEU A 43 2.86 5.52 3.48
C LEU A 43 4.32 5.05 3.53
N ALA A 44 4.96 4.83 2.38
CA ALA A 44 6.35 4.39 2.35
C ALA A 44 7.30 5.44 2.96
N LYS A 45 7.01 6.73 2.77
CA LYS A 45 7.74 7.83 3.44
C LYS A 45 7.51 7.82 4.94
N PHE A 46 6.26 7.67 5.38
CA PHE A 46 5.93 7.59 6.80
C PHE A 46 6.63 6.42 7.51
N LEU A 47 6.88 5.32 6.79
CA LEU A 47 7.57 4.14 7.28
C LEU A 47 9.08 4.14 7.03
N ASP A 48 9.65 5.24 6.52
CA ASP A 48 11.07 5.37 6.17
C ASP A 48 11.60 4.26 5.22
N ILE A 49 10.74 3.70 4.34
CA ILE A 49 11.09 2.61 3.41
C ILE A 49 12.25 3.01 2.48
N GLY A 50 12.33 4.30 2.12
CA GLY A 50 13.38 4.85 1.27
C GLY A 50 14.80 4.62 1.82
N GLU A 51 14.97 4.58 3.14
CA GLU A 51 16.26 4.35 3.80
C GLU A 51 16.73 2.90 3.64
N GLY A 52 15.78 1.95 3.53
CA GLY A 52 16.07 0.54 3.30
C GLY A 52 16.44 0.20 1.85
N LEU A 53 16.27 1.12 0.91
CA LEU A 53 16.50 0.84 -0.51
C LEU A 53 17.98 0.68 -0.85
N LEU A 54 18.28 -0.39 -1.57
CA LEU A 54 19.57 -0.60 -2.22
C LEU A 54 19.51 -0.03 -3.64
N LEU A 55 20.09 1.16 -3.82
CA LEU A 55 20.04 1.88 -5.10
C LEU A 55 21.39 1.86 -5.80
N GLY A 56 21.35 1.79 -7.13
CA GLY A 56 22.52 2.05 -7.96
C GLY A 56 22.98 3.51 -7.81
N ARG A 57 24.29 3.77 -7.98
CA ARG A 57 24.87 5.12 -7.78
C ARG A 57 24.17 6.22 -8.57
N GLY A 58 23.72 5.93 -9.79
CA GLY A 58 22.98 6.90 -10.61
C GLY A 58 21.61 7.23 -10.04
N GLU A 59 20.89 6.19 -9.60
CA GLU A 59 19.55 6.32 -9.01
C GLU A 59 19.61 7.10 -7.69
N GLU A 60 20.56 6.73 -6.82
CA GLU A 60 20.87 7.43 -5.57
C GLU A 60 21.14 8.93 -5.81
N ARG A 61 22.05 9.26 -6.74
CA ARG A 61 22.40 10.65 -7.08
C ARG A 61 21.21 11.46 -7.61
N SER A 62 20.25 10.79 -8.24
CA SER A 62 19.04 11.43 -8.76
C SER A 62 17.91 11.55 -7.73
N GLY A 63 18.17 11.23 -6.46
CA GLY A 63 17.17 11.30 -5.39
C GLY A 63 16.22 10.10 -5.39
N GLY A 64 16.65 8.93 -5.86
CA GLY A 64 15.81 7.74 -5.98
C GLY A 64 15.09 7.32 -4.70
N ARG A 65 15.67 7.59 -3.51
CA ARG A 65 15.07 7.30 -2.20
C ARG A 65 13.76 8.04 -1.95
N ASP A 66 13.56 9.18 -2.61
CA ASP A 66 12.37 10.03 -2.44
C ASP A 66 11.38 9.93 -3.60
N LYS A 67 11.73 9.17 -4.66
CA LYS A 67 10.90 9.06 -5.86
C LYS A 67 9.61 8.30 -5.55
N PRO A 68 8.42 8.89 -5.80
CA PRO A 68 7.14 8.30 -5.42
C PRO A 68 6.90 6.90 -5.99
N ASN A 69 7.25 6.67 -7.26
CA ASN A 69 7.09 5.37 -7.89
C ASN A 69 7.99 4.29 -7.27
N LEU A 70 9.27 4.58 -6.99
CA LEU A 70 10.18 3.64 -6.34
C LEU A 70 9.70 3.29 -4.92
N LEU A 71 9.19 4.29 -4.20
CA LEU A 71 8.68 4.12 -2.85
C LEU A 71 7.39 3.28 -2.81
N ALA A 72 6.45 3.54 -3.71
CA ALA A 72 5.24 2.73 -3.85
C ALA A 72 5.58 1.28 -4.22
N ASP A 73 6.42 1.07 -5.24
CA ASP A 73 6.86 -0.26 -5.68
C ASP A 73 7.57 -1.02 -4.53
N ALA A 74 8.38 -0.33 -3.73
CA ALA A 74 9.09 -0.93 -2.61
C ALA A 74 8.17 -1.30 -1.45
N LEU A 75 7.16 -0.47 -1.15
CA LEU A 75 6.16 -0.78 -0.14
C LEU A 75 5.36 -2.03 -0.53
N GLU A 76 4.87 -2.09 -1.78
CA GLU A 76 4.21 -3.28 -2.30
C GLU A 76 5.12 -4.50 -2.24
N ALA A 77 6.37 -4.39 -2.68
CA ALA A 77 7.33 -5.49 -2.60
C ALA A 77 7.52 -5.99 -1.15
N THR A 78 7.50 -5.08 -0.17
CA THR A 78 7.58 -5.41 1.26
C THR A 78 6.34 -6.18 1.71
N PHE A 79 5.14 -5.77 1.32
CA PHE A 79 3.91 -6.54 1.58
C PHE A 79 3.96 -7.94 0.96
N GLY A 80 4.47 -8.04 -0.27
CA GLY A 80 4.73 -9.33 -0.92
C GLY A 80 5.70 -10.21 -0.13
N ALA A 81 6.76 -9.63 0.43
CA ALA A 81 7.71 -10.36 1.27
C ALA A 81 7.08 -10.87 2.57
N VAL A 82 6.28 -10.04 3.26
CA VAL A 82 5.53 -10.45 4.46
C VAL A 82 4.57 -11.61 4.14
N PHE A 83 3.88 -11.54 3.01
CA PHE A 83 3.01 -12.63 2.56
C PHE A 83 3.77 -13.92 2.28
N VAL A 84 4.95 -13.84 1.65
CA VAL A 84 5.77 -15.02 1.35
C VAL A 84 6.31 -15.68 2.63
N ASP A 85 6.67 -14.88 3.64
CA ASP A 85 7.22 -15.37 4.90
C ASP A 85 6.14 -15.88 5.88
N GLY A 86 5.06 -15.11 6.05
CA GLY A 86 4.04 -15.34 7.07
C GLY A 86 2.64 -15.69 6.56
N GLY A 87 2.43 -15.72 5.24
CA GLY A 87 1.13 -15.98 4.62
C GLY A 87 0.15 -14.80 4.70
N TYR A 88 -1.11 -15.05 4.30
CA TYR A 88 -2.16 -14.02 4.19
C TYR A 88 -2.47 -13.33 5.52
N ALA A 89 -2.58 -14.08 6.62
CA ALA A 89 -2.91 -13.52 7.93
C ALA A 89 -1.85 -12.48 8.37
N ALA A 90 -0.57 -12.81 8.24
CA ALA A 90 0.52 -11.89 8.56
C ALA A 90 0.50 -10.63 7.66
N ALA A 91 0.21 -10.80 6.37
CA ALA A 91 0.08 -9.67 5.46
C ALA A 91 -1.11 -8.76 5.83
N LYS A 92 -2.27 -9.34 6.16
CA LYS A 92 -3.47 -8.60 6.61
C LYS A 92 -3.17 -7.80 7.88
N ASP A 93 -2.53 -8.41 8.87
CA ASP A 93 -2.19 -7.77 10.15
C ASP A 93 -1.23 -6.59 10.01
N VAL A 94 -0.36 -6.62 8.98
CA VAL A 94 0.55 -5.49 8.66
C VAL A 94 -0.14 -4.42 7.82
N ILE A 95 -0.87 -4.81 6.78
CA ILE A 95 -1.44 -3.89 5.79
C ILE A 95 -2.63 -3.13 6.37
N GLN A 96 -3.60 -3.82 6.97
CA GLN A 96 -4.88 -3.22 7.33
C GLN A 96 -4.72 -2.00 8.27
N PRO A 97 -3.93 -2.04 9.36
CA PRO A 97 -3.76 -0.88 10.25
C PRO A 97 -3.15 0.36 9.58
N LEU A 98 -2.33 0.17 8.54
CA LEU A 98 -1.69 1.27 7.81
C LEU A 98 -2.70 2.06 6.96
N PHE A 99 -3.73 1.39 6.45
CA PHE A 99 -4.71 2.00 5.55
C PHE A 99 -5.97 2.53 6.24
N ILE A 100 -6.21 2.18 7.52
CA ILE A 100 -7.33 2.73 8.31
C ILE A 100 -7.31 4.27 8.35
N PRO A 101 -6.18 4.94 8.67
CA PRO A 101 -6.14 6.40 8.71
C PRO A 101 -6.36 7.03 7.33
N LEU A 102 -5.86 6.39 6.27
CA LEU A 102 -6.04 6.87 4.89
C LEU A 102 -7.51 6.78 4.48
N LEU A 103 -8.19 5.68 4.78
CA LEU A 103 -9.62 5.53 4.50
C LEU A 103 -10.44 6.64 5.16
N GLN A 104 -10.12 7.00 6.41
CA GLN A 104 -10.79 8.10 7.10
C GLN A 104 -10.56 9.45 6.41
N GLN A 105 -9.37 9.68 5.86
CA GLN A 105 -9.09 10.89 5.09
C GLN A 105 -9.88 10.91 3.78
N THR A 106 -9.85 9.83 3.01
CA THR A 106 -10.57 9.70 1.73
C THR A 106 -12.08 9.87 1.86
N LEU A 107 -12.69 9.44 2.98
CA LEU A 107 -14.14 9.61 3.20
C LEU A 107 -14.56 11.03 3.60
N ASN A 108 -13.61 11.86 4.04
CA ASN A 108 -13.85 13.22 4.50
C ASN A 108 -13.58 14.28 3.42
N GLU A 109 -13.06 13.87 2.26
CA GLU A 109 -12.83 14.70 1.06
C GLU A 109 -14.01 14.59 0.09
#